data_AF-A0A9X6GDL0-F1
#
_entry.id   AF-A0A9X6GDL0-F1
#
_cell.length_a   1.000
_cell.length_b   1.000
_cell.length_c   1.000
_cell.angle_alpha   90.00
_cell.angle_beta   90.00
_cell.angle_gamma   90.00
#
_symmetry.space_group_name_H-M   'P 1'
#
loop_
_entity.id
_entity.type
_entity.pdbx_description
1 polymer ?
#
loop_
_entity_poly.entity_id
_entity_poly.type
_entity_poly.pdbx_seq_one_letter_code
_entity_poly.pdbx_strand_id
1 'polypeptide(L)'
;MQFIFKSVNSEMRKIGGRKLLLFSLFFSLLSSFLCISYFIFNKNNPDMFQSTNLIAITVNFNTLTLSIFSACMWYFIISSENKYGTWAIIYTKPISKFKLLIAKNILFI
;
A
#
# COMPACT_ATOMS: atom_id res chain seq x y z
N MET A 1 -6.52 23.69 3.04
CA MET A 1 -7.21 22.39 3.27
C MET A 1 -8.08 21.97 2.09
N GLN A 2 -9.12 22.71 1.69
CA GLN A 2 -10.04 22.30 0.61
C GLN A 2 -9.36 21.94 -0.72
N PHE A 3 -8.30 22.66 -1.12
CA PHE A 3 -7.57 22.39 -2.36
C PHE A 3 -6.82 21.04 -2.34
N ILE A 4 -6.25 20.67 -1.19
CA ILE A 4 -5.49 19.42 -1.00
C ILE A 4 -6.44 18.23 -1.10
N PHE A 5 -7.58 18.28 -0.39
CA PHE A 5 -8.61 17.24 -0.49
C PHE A 5 -9.13 17.06 -1.91
N LYS A 6 -9.33 18.17 -2.65
CA LYS A 6 -9.79 18.11 -4.05
C LYS A 6 -8.74 17.47 -4.97
N SER A 7 -7.44 17.72 -4.74
CA SER A 7 -6.38 17.10 -5.52
C SER A 7 -6.23 15.62 -5.20
N VAL A 8 -6.29 15.24 -3.91
CA VAL A 8 -6.25 13.83 -3.47
C VAL A 8 -7.42 13.04 -4.06
N ASN A 9 -8.64 13.59 -4.02
CA ASN A 9 -9.81 12.93 -4.62
C ASN A 9 -9.69 12.77 -6.16
N SER A 10 -9.09 13.75 -6.83
CA SER A 10 -8.78 13.69 -8.27
C SER A 10 -7.82 12.55 -8.57
N GLU A 11 -6.73 12.45 -7.81
CA GLU A 11 -5.73 11.40 -7.96
C GLU A 11 -6.29 10.01 -7.60
N MET A 12 -7.08 9.88 -6.53
CA MET A 12 -7.80 8.64 -6.20
C MET A 12 -8.76 8.20 -7.32
N ARG A 13 -9.39 9.14 -8.03
CA ARG A 13 -10.22 8.84 -9.22
C ARG A 13 -9.38 8.35 -10.40
N LYS A 14 -8.20 8.94 -10.65
CA LYS A 14 -7.28 8.52 -11.72
C LYS A 14 -6.73 7.11 -11.48
N ILE A 15 -6.30 6.85 -10.26
CA ILE A 15 -5.75 5.56 -9.85
C ILE A 15 -6.86 4.49 -9.79
N GLY A 16 -8.08 4.93 -9.48
CA GLY A 16 -9.26 4.09 -9.32
C GLY A 16 -9.32 3.55 -7.91
N GLY A 17 -9.94 4.29 -6.99
CA GLY A 17 -10.06 3.91 -5.58
C GLY A 17 -10.58 2.48 -5.33
N ARG A 18 -11.41 1.93 -6.23
CA ARG A 18 -11.84 0.52 -6.17
C ARG A 18 -10.68 -0.46 -6.33
N LYS A 19 -9.72 -0.18 -7.21
CA LYS A 19 -8.51 -1.01 -7.38
C LYS A 19 -7.64 -0.94 -6.13
N LEU A 20 -7.48 0.24 -5.54
CA LEU A 20 -6.75 0.42 -4.29
C LEU A 20 -7.38 -0.38 -3.15
N LEU A 21 -8.70 -0.32 -3.00
CA LEU A 21 -9.44 -1.11 -2.01
C LEU A 21 -9.30 -2.61 -2.23
N LEU A 22 -9.38 -3.08 -3.48
CA LEU A 22 -9.17 -4.50 -3.79
C LEU A 22 -7.75 -4.94 -3.46
N PHE A 23 -6.77 -4.08 -3.72
CA PHE A 23 -5.36 -4.35 -3.44
C PHE A 23 -5.08 -4.41 -1.94
N SER A 24 -5.61 -3.47 -1.15
CA SER A 24 -5.48 -3.51 0.30
C SER A 24 -6.18 -4.73 0.91
N LEU A 25 -7.36 -5.08 0.40
CA LEU A 25 -8.10 -6.26 0.83
C LEU A 25 -7.32 -7.55 0.51
N PHE A 26 -6.70 -7.63 -0.67
CA PHE A 26 -5.82 -8.75 -1.04
C PHE A 26 -4.64 -8.92 -0.07
N PHE A 27 -3.94 -7.83 0.27
CA PHE A 27 -2.80 -7.90 1.20
C PHE A 27 -3.22 -8.28 2.63
N SER A 28 -4.39 -7.82 3.08
CA SER A 28 -4.97 -8.23 4.36
C SER A 28 -5.29 -9.72 4.42
N LEU A 29 -5.89 -10.25 3.34
CA LEU A 29 -6.15 -11.68 3.21
C LEU A 29 -4.85 -12.49 3.16
N LEU A 30 -3.84 -12.01 2.43
CA LEU A 30 -2.53 -12.65 2.35
C LEU A 30 -1.86 -12.75 3.73
N SER A 31 -1.88 -11.67 4.51
CA SER A 31 -1.32 -11.69 5.87
C SER A 31 -2.05 -12.68 6.77
N SER A 32 -3.38 -12.67 6.72
CA SER A 32 -4.22 -13.59 7.48
C SER A 32 -3.94 -15.05 7.10
N PHE A 33 -3.77 -15.32 5.80
CA PHE A 33 -3.43 -16.64 5.27
C PHE A 33 -2.06 -17.12 5.77
N LEU A 34 -1.04 -16.26 5.78
CA LEU A 34 0.29 -16.59 6.31
C LEU A 34 0.23 -16.91 7.80
N CYS A 35 -0.53 -16.13 8.58
CA CYS A 35 -0.70 -16.36 10.01
C CYS A 35 -1.43 -17.69 10.29
N ILE A 36 -2.51 -17.98 9.55
CA ILE A 36 -3.26 -19.24 9.68
C ILE A 36 -2.40 -20.44 9.27
N SER A 37 -1.65 -20.32 8.18
CA SER A 37 -0.76 -21.39 7.68
C SER A 37 0.32 -21.72 8.72
N TYR A 38 0.91 -20.70 9.32
CA TYR A 38 1.86 -20.86 10.41
C TYR A 38 1.23 -21.57 11.61
N PHE A 39 0.02 -21.17 12.00
CA PHE A 39 -0.71 -21.80 13.09
C PHE A 39 -0.98 -23.30 12.84
N ILE A 40 -1.43 -23.66 11.63
CA ILE A 40 -1.70 -25.05 11.26
C ILE A 40 -0.41 -25.89 11.28
N PHE A 41 0.68 -25.37 10.71
CA PHE A 41 1.97 -26.06 10.68
C PHE A 41 2.48 -26.38 12.09
N ASN A 42 2.38 -25.40 12.97
CA ASN A 42 2.81 -25.51 14.36
C ASN A 42 1.89 -26.38 15.22
N LYS A 43 0.58 -26.38 14.94
CA LYS A 43 -0.36 -27.31 15.60
C LYS A 43 0.01 -28.78 15.35
N ASN A 44 0.58 -29.07 14.17
CA ASN A 44 1.05 -30.40 13.81
C ASN A 44 2.44 -30.73 14.39
N ASN A 45 3.14 -29.76 15.00
CA ASN A 45 4.47 -29.90 15.60
C ASN A 45 4.52 -29.17 16.97
N PRO A 46 3.84 -29.71 18.00
CA PRO A 46 3.58 -29.00 19.26
C PRO A 46 4.86 -28.67 20.06
N ASP A 47 5.94 -29.43 19.85
CA ASP A 47 7.23 -29.23 20.55
C ASP A 47 7.90 -27.89 20.20
N MET A 48 7.51 -27.27 19.08
CA MET A 48 8.00 -25.96 18.64
C MET A 48 7.06 -24.80 19.04
N PHE A 49 5.99 -25.07 19.78
CA PHE A 49 4.96 -24.07 20.07
C PHE A 49 5.26 -23.25 21.33
N GLN A 50 5.69 -22.00 21.13
CA GLN A 50 5.71 -20.98 22.18
C GLN A 50 4.82 -19.81 21.78
N SER A 51 3.92 -19.40 22.67
CA SER A 51 2.94 -18.33 22.43
C SER A 51 3.61 -16.98 22.10
N THR A 52 4.79 -16.72 22.67
CA THR A 52 5.62 -15.54 22.39
C THR A 52 6.13 -15.50 20.95
N ASN A 53 6.50 -16.65 20.37
CA ASN A 53 6.95 -16.74 18.97
C ASN A 53 5.81 -16.48 17.99
N LEU A 54 4.58 -16.80 18.36
CA LEU A 54 3.39 -16.58 17.55
C LEU A 54 3.11 -15.09 17.35
N ILE A 55 3.22 -14.29 18.42
CA ILE A 55 3.09 -12.83 18.35
C ILE A 55 4.23 -12.24 17.50
N ALA A 56 5.47 -12.66 17.71
CA ALA A 56 6.61 -12.16 16.94
C ALA A 56 6.48 -12.46 15.43
N ILE A 57 6.03 -13.66 15.08
CA ILE A 57 5.89 -14.08 13.68
C ILE A 57 4.68 -13.43 13.00
N THR A 58 3.56 -13.29 13.69
CA THR A 58 2.40 -12.53 13.17
C THR A 58 2.76 -11.06 12.93
N VAL A 59 3.52 -10.43 13.84
CA VAL A 59 4.06 -9.08 13.63
C VAL A 59 4.97 -9.06 12.39
N ASN A 60 5.91 -10.00 12.27
CA ASN A 60 6.82 -10.05 11.11
C ASN A 60 6.08 -10.24 9.77
N PHE A 61 5.08 -11.12 9.71
CA PHE A 61 4.28 -11.30 8.50
C PHE A 61 3.44 -10.06 8.17
N ASN A 62 2.87 -9.39 9.18
CA ASN A 62 2.18 -8.12 8.98
C ASN A 62 3.15 -7.05 8.47
N THR A 63 4.34 -6.91 9.05
CA THR A 63 5.35 -5.95 8.59
C THR A 63 5.81 -6.24 7.16
N LEU A 64 6.02 -7.50 6.81
CA LEU A 64 6.41 -7.92 5.46
C LEU A 64 5.30 -7.68 4.43
N THR A 65 4.05 -8.00 4.77
CA THR A 65 2.92 -7.73 3.88
C THR A 65 2.70 -6.22 3.70
N LEU A 66 2.87 -5.42 4.76
CA LEU A 66 2.78 -3.95 4.67
C LEU A 66 3.90 -3.35 3.81
N SER A 67 5.13 -3.86 3.93
CA SER A 67 6.27 -3.33 3.16
C SER A 67 6.12 -3.60 1.66
N ILE A 68 5.67 -4.81 1.30
CA ILE A 68 5.36 -5.16 -0.09
C ILE A 68 4.16 -4.35 -0.59
N PHE A 69 3.10 -4.21 0.22
CA PHE A 69 1.96 -3.36 -0.12
C PHE A 69 2.40 -1.92 -0.44
N SER A 70 3.22 -1.33 0.43
CA SER A 70 3.80 0.00 0.26
C SER A 70 4.58 0.12 -1.05
N ALA A 71 5.46 -0.85 -1.35
CA ALA A 71 6.22 -0.85 -2.61
C ALA A 71 5.32 -0.94 -3.85
N CYS A 72 4.30 -1.80 -3.81
CA CYS A 72 3.33 -1.93 -4.89
C CYS A 72 2.49 -0.66 -5.08
N MET A 73 2.05 -0.02 -4.00
CA MET A 73 1.33 1.25 -4.03
C MET A 73 2.17 2.35 -4.68
N TRP A 74 3.44 2.43 -4.32
CA TRP A 74 4.36 3.42 -4.89
C TRP A 74 4.58 3.19 -6.38
N TYR A 75 4.78 1.93 -6.80
CA TYR A 75 4.85 1.56 -8.21
C TYR A 75 3.58 1.96 -8.96
N PHE A 76 2.41 1.74 -8.36
CA PHE A 76 1.12 2.04 -8.99
C PHE A 76 0.91 3.55 -9.18
N ILE A 77 1.29 4.36 -8.20
CA ILE A 77 1.27 5.82 -8.27
C ILE A 77 2.18 6.30 -9.41
N ILE A 78 3.43 5.82 -9.46
CA ILE A 78 4.39 6.20 -10.51
C ILE A 78 3.89 5.79 -11.92
N SER A 79 3.36 4.57 -12.04
CA SER A 79 2.82 4.05 -13.31
C SER A 79 1.62 4.86 -13.80
N SER A 80 0.71 5.25 -12.90
CA SER A 80 -0.44 6.10 -13.24
C SER A 80 0.02 7.44 -13.81
N GLU A 81 1.04 8.05 -13.21
CA GLU A 81 1.60 9.33 -13.66
C GLU A 81 2.26 9.24 -15.03
N ASN A 82 2.87 8.09 -15.34
CA ASN A 82 3.42 7.85 -16.67
C ASN A 82 2.31 7.68 -17.71
N LYS A 83 1.24 6.96 -17.37
CA LYS A 83 0.08 6.73 -18.24
C LYS A 83 -0.70 8.01 -18.57
N TYR A 84 -0.85 8.91 -17.61
CA TYR A 84 -1.57 10.18 -17.80
C TYR A 84 -0.70 11.31 -18.36
N GLY A 85 0.58 11.02 -18.67
CA GLY A 85 1.52 12.03 -19.17
C GLY A 85 1.77 13.17 -18.18
N THR A 86 1.46 12.98 -16.89
CA THR A 86 1.58 14.02 -15.87
C THR A 86 3.03 14.42 -15.67
N TRP A 87 3.99 13.52 -15.90
CA TRP A 87 5.41 13.85 -15.95
C TRP A 87 5.72 14.91 -17.02
N ALA A 88 5.20 14.77 -18.23
CA ALA A 88 5.35 15.78 -19.27
C ALA A 88 4.70 17.12 -18.87
N ILE A 89 3.57 17.08 -18.15
CA ILE A 89 2.90 18.28 -17.61
C ILE A 89 3.73 18.95 -16.52
N ILE A 90 4.42 18.19 -15.66
CA ILE A 90 5.34 18.72 -14.62
C ILE A 90 6.53 19.47 -15.26
N TYR A 91 6.97 19.04 -16.44
CA TYR A 91 8.05 19.70 -17.18
C TYR A 91 7.57 20.91 -18.00
N THR A 92 6.28 21.00 -18.33
CA THR A 92 5.78 21.99 -19.31
C THR A 92 4.77 23.01 -18.77
N LYS A 93 4.03 22.72 -17.68
CA LYS A 93 3.04 23.65 -17.09
C LYS A 93 3.56 24.31 -15.81
N PRO A 94 3.08 25.54 -15.47
CA PRO A 94 3.45 26.26 -14.25
C PRO A 94 2.66 25.73 -13.03
N ILE A 95 2.54 24.41 -12.88
CA ILE A 95 2.00 23.81 -11.67
C ILE A 95 3.15 23.74 -10.66
N SER A 96 2.96 24.24 -9.44
CA SER A 96 4.04 24.22 -8.45
C SER A 96 4.39 22.77 -8.10
N LYS A 97 5.60 22.33 -8.47
CA LYS A 97 6.15 20.98 -8.25
C LYS A 97 5.96 20.50 -6.80
N PHE A 98 6.11 21.42 -5.85
CA PHE A 98 5.93 21.18 -4.42
C PHE A 98 4.52 20.70 -4.04
N LYS A 99 3.47 21.33 -4.57
CA LYS A 99 2.07 20.92 -4.29
C LYS A 99 1.77 19.52 -4.82
N LEU A 100 2.33 19.16 -5.97
CA LEU A 100 2.13 17.86 -6.59
C LEU A 100 2.88 16.75 -5.83
N LEU A 101 4.11 17.03 -5.37
CA LEU A 101 4.86 16.14 -4.48
C LEU A 101 4.14 15.92 -3.14
N ILE A 102 3.61 16.99 -2.52
CA ILE A 102 2.83 16.88 -1.29
C ILE A 102 1.58 16.02 -1.50
N ALA A 103 0.82 16.26 -2.56
CA ALA A 103 -0.39 15.48 -2.84
C ALA A 103 -0.08 13.98 -3.01
N LYS A 104 1.06 13.64 -3.63
CA LYS A 104 1.51 12.25 -3.81
C LYS A 104 1.95 11.60 -2.50
N ASN A 105 2.71 12.33 -1.67
CA ASN A 105 3.09 11.83 -0.34
C ASN A 105 1.87 11.65 0.56
N ILE A 106 0.88 12.55 0.50
CA ILE A 106 -0.39 12.40 1.24
C ILE A 106 -1.20 11.21 0.74
N LEU A 107 -1.12 10.86 -0.55
CA LEU A 107 -1.80 9.68 -1.08
C LEU A 107 -1.14 8.36 -0.67
N PHE A 108 0.10 8.43 -0.20
CA PHE A 108 0.87 7.30 0.26
C PHE A 108 0.75 7.07 1.76
N ILE A 109 0.57 8.14 2.55
CA ILE A 109 0.26 8.10 3.98
C ILE A 109 -1.20 7.70 4.18
#